data_AF-A0AAX0YVY3-F1
#
_entry.id   AF-A0AAX0YVY3-F1
#
_cell.length_a   1.000
_cell.length_b   1.000
_cell.length_c   1.000
_cell.angle_alpha   90.00
_cell.angle_beta   90.00
_cell.angle_gamma   90.00
#
_symmetry.space_group_name_H-M   'P 1'
#
loop_
_entity.id
_entity.type
_entity.pdbx_description
1 polymer ?
#
loop_
_entity_poly.entity_id
_entity_poly.type
_entity_poly.pdbx_seq_one_letter_code
_entity_poly.pdbx_strand_id
1 'polypeptide(L)'
;MVQSSLHAATDKAVFDAINQHKVTKDEVLNMFFSRGVIVSKKTDKDDLAKEFSSFFHSYNDYENLSSILGVNNRKEKLTSYTLDTSLKVSDVEDSIKKIKEKIVDQGATVEHRVLKDGKKIELAITYQVLNLSKNDFQQVSVRDAILTIEETDSGLDIQHPQNKKLSDISDELIDVLESKDKNLQKDEIELSAFEKPKDRCKFFEFLTEGVEGFRCKDVTDTYVFNPSKKITSGQKNEVHITSASLKGTGVNLSDELKNLHEQGFYTWRVIWKAVKENRDSSDLYEFEVQFSEPEECKDFSFIVKGSYKRKDDGIVGEVSGHNVNRTPISLIEENQINKLINKSAWSAIEKLFAACATEGDENDDTEKQVVSA
;
A
#
# COMPACT_ATOMS: atom_id res chain seq x y z
N MET A 1 -5.31 27.36 7.17
CA MET A 1 -5.57 28.25 6.00
C MET A 1 -5.37 27.40 4.75
N VAL A 2 -6.42 27.16 3.96
CA VAL A 2 -6.28 26.42 2.68
C VAL A 2 -5.35 27.24 1.80
N GLN A 3 -4.19 26.70 1.40
CA GLN A 3 -3.37 27.32 0.36
C GLN A 3 -4.22 27.33 -0.91
N SER A 4 -4.88 28.45 -1.17
CA SER A 4 -5.59 28.71 -2.41
C SER A 4 -4.53 28.89 -3.49
N SER A 5 -4.11 27.80 -4.12
CA SER A 5 -3.36 27.88 -5.37
C SER A 5 -4.32 28.43 -6.42
N LEU A 6 -4.25 29.74 -6.67
CA LEU A 6 -5.01 30.43 -7.70
C LEU A 6 -4.46 30.04 -9.08
N HIS A 7 -4.67 28.78 -9.47
CA HIS A 7 -4.39 28.30 -10.82
C HIS A 7 -5.70 28.32 -11.60
N ALA A 8 -5.90 29.38 -12.40
CA ALA A 8 -6.90 29.35 -13.45
C ALA A 8 -6.35 28.50 -14.60
N ALA A 9 -7.04 27.43 -14.97
CA ALA A 9 -6.65 26.63 -16.12
C ALA A 9 -6.76 27.48 -17.40
N THR A 10 -5.73 27.43 -18.23
CA THR A 10 -5.68 28.17 -19.49
C THR A 10 -6.62 27.55 -20.53
N ASP A 11 -6.98 28.29 -21.59
CA ASP A 11 -7.76 27.77 -22.72
C ASP A 11 -7.11 26.49 -23.29
N LYS A 12 -5.78 26.46 -23.39
CA LYS A 12 -5.03 25.27 -23.77
C LYS A 12 -5.27 24.10 -22.80
N ALA A 13 -5.25 24.35 -21.49
CA ALA A 13 -5.50 23.32 -20.50
C ALA A 13 -6.93 22.78 -20.58
N VAL A 14 -7.92 23.63 -20.83
CA VAL A 14 -9.33 23.22 -21.05
C VAL A 14 -9.45 22.38 -22.32
N PHE A 15 -8.82 22.81 -23.41
CA PHE A 15 -8.77 22.07 -24.67
C PHE A 15 -8.16 20.67 -24.48
N ASP A 16 -6.97 20.61 -23.88
CA ASP A 16 -6.26 19.36 -23.60
C ASP A 16 -7.08 18.46 -22.65
N ALA A 17 -7.75 19.04 -21.66
CA ALA A 17 -8.62 18.35 -20.71
C ALA A 17 -9.81 17.67 -21.40
N ILE A 18 -10.56 18.43 -22.22
CA ILE A 18 -11.70 17.92 -22.96
C ILE A 18 -11.27 16.78 -23.89
N ASN A 19 -10.11 16.87 -24.52
CA ASN A 19 -9.64 15.85 -25.44
C ASN A 19 -9.15 14.55 -24.78
N GLN A 20 -9.05 14.48 -23.45
CA GLN A 20 -8.70 13.23 -22.77
C GLN A 20 -9.75 12.14 -22.99
N HIS A 21 -9.29 10.89 -23.04
CA HIS A 21 -10.13 9.70 -23.19
C HIS A 21 -11.29 9.63 -22.18
N LYS A 22 -11.06 10.10 -20.94
CA LYS A 22 -12.07 10.07 -19.88
C LYS A 22 -13.28 10.95 -20.19
N VAL A 23 -13.06 12.05 -20.91
CA VAL A 23 -14.15 12.96 -21.29
C VAL A 23 -14.82 12.38 -22.54
N THR A 24 -16.04 11.89 -22.39
CA THR A 24 -16.80 11.31 -23.50
C THR A 24 -17.40 12.41 -24.38
N LYS A 25 -17.77 12.07 -25.61
CA LYS A 25 -18.45 13.02 -26.51
C LYS A 25 -19.76 13.52 -25.91
N ASP A 26 -20.52 12.65 -25.24
CA ASP A 26 -21.79 13.02 -24.61
C ASP A 26 -21.59 14.01 -23.45
N GLU A 27 -20.50 13.88 -22.68
CA GLU A 27 -20.14 14.88 -21.67
C GLU A 27 -19.83 16.25 -22.30
N VAL A 28 -19.09 16.29 -23.41
CA VAL A 28 -18.84 17.55 -24.13
C VAL A 28 -20.15 18.18 -24.62
N LEU A 29 -21.04 17.38 -25.21
CA LEU A 29 -22.36 17.86 -25.64
C LEU A 29 -23.18 18.42 -24.46
N ASN A 30 -23.14 17.76 -23.30
CA ASN A 30 -23.81 18.23 -22.09
C ASN A 30 -23.19 19.55 -21.57
N MET A 31 -21.87 19.75 -21.70
CA MET A 31 -21.23 21.02 -21.35
C MET A 31 -21.78 22.18 -22.19
N PHE A 32 -21.88 22.01 -23.52
CA PHE A 32 -22.53 23.00 -24.39
C PHE A 32 -24.01 23.21 -24.04
N PHE A 33 -24.75 22.12 -23.82
CA PHE A 33 -26.18 22.18 -23.50
C PHE A 33 -26.44 22.92 -22.18
N SER A 34 -25.60 22.72 -21.17
CA SER A 34 -25.69 23.42 -19.87
C SER A 34 -25.60 24.95 -20.00
N ARG A 35 -24.99 25.42 -21.10
CA ARG A 35 -24.87 26.84 -21.48
C ARG A 35 -25.95 27.31 -22.46
N GLY A 36 -26.94 26.46 -22.76
CA GLY A 36 -27.99 26.75 -23.75
C GLY A 36 -27.52 26.70 -25.20
N VAL A 37 -26.34 26.13 -25.48
CA VAL A 37 -25.80 25.99 -26.85
C VAL A 37 -26.10 24.59 -27.37
N ILE A 38 -26.72 24.52 -28.54
CA ILE A 38 -27.01 23.25 -29.22
C ILE A 38 -25.95 23.02 -30.30
N VAL A 39 -25.23 21.92 -30.18
CA VAL A 39 -24.20 21.50 -31.15
C VAL A 39 -24.59 20.17 -31.80
N SER A 40 -24.15 19.97 -33.05
CA SER A 40 -24.45 18.75 -33.79
C SER A 40 -23.68 17.55 -33.21
N LYS A 41 -24.35 16.41 -33.04
CA LYS A 41 -23.71 15.14 -32.66
C LYS A 41 -22.68 14.66 -33.69
N LYS A 42 -22.71 15.19 -34.92
CA LYS A 42 -21.76 14.84 -35.99
C LYS A 42 -20.45 15.63 -35.92
N THR A 43 -20.40 16.75 -35.20
CA THR A 43 -19.18 17.57 -35.07
C THR A 43 -18.08 16.77 -34.36
N ASP A 44 -16.83 16.92 -34.79
CA ASP A 44 -15.70 16.22 -34.17
C ASP A 44 -15.48 16.71 -32.73
N LYS A 45 -14.96 15.83 -31.87
CA LYS A 45 -14.69 16.18 -30.47
C LYS A 45 -13.61 17.26 -30.36
N ASP A 46 -12.61 17.23 -31.24
CA ASP A 46 -11.51 18.20 -31.24
C ASP A 46 -12.01 19.61 -31.60
N ASP A 47 -12.88 19.72 -32.60
CA ASP A 47 -13.53 20.98 -32.97
C ASP A 47 -14.40 21.53 -31.83
N LEU A 48 -15.17 20.66 -31.18
CA LEU A 48 -15.97 21.02 -30.01
C LEU A 48 -15.10 21.46 -28.83
N ALA A 49 -13.97 20.79 -28.59
CA ALA A 49 -13.02 21.15 -27.54
C ALA A 49 -12.42 22.54 -27.80
N LYS A 50 -12.03 22.80 -29.05
CA LYS A 50 -11.47 24.08 -29.48
C LYS A 50 -12.45 25.23 -29.27
N GLU A 51 -13.68 25.06 -29.74
CA GLU A 51 -14.73 26.05 -29.56
C GLU A 51 -15.04 26.28 -28.07
N PHE A 52 -15.25 25.21 -27.30
CA PHE A 52 -15.58 25.31 -25.88
C PHE A 52 -14.49 26.01 -25.09
N SER A 53 -13.21 25.67 -25.34
CA SER A 53 -12.05 26.24 -24.64
C SER A 53 -11.88 27.74 -24.83
N SER A 54 -12.49 28.32 -25.88
CA SER A 54 -12.44 29.77 -26.15
C SER A 54 -13.45 30.58 -25.33
N PHE A 55 -14.37 29.90 -24.64
CA PHE A 55 -15.40 30.57 -23.87
C PHE A 55 -14.91 31.02 -22.50
N PHE A 56 -15.62 31.98 -21.90
CA PHE A 56 -15.45 32.26 -20.47
C PHE A 56 -15.97 31.09 -19.63
N HIS A 57 -15.12 30.56 -18.75
CA HIS A 57 -15.46 29.45 -17.87
C HIS A 57 -15.78 29.93 -16.46
N SER A 58 -16.90 29.44 -15.95
CA SER A 58 -17.31 29.60 -14.56
C SER A 58 -16.64 28.54 -13.69
N TYR A 59 -16.67 28.73 -12.37
CA TYR A 59 -16.23 27.72 -11.41
C TYR A 59 -16.89 26.35 -11.66
N ASN A 60 -18.19 26.34 -11.98
CA ASN A 60 -18.94 25.11 -12.23
C ASN A 60 -18.42 24.34 -13.46
N ASP A 61 -17.93 25.03 -14.49
CA ASP A 61 -17.31 24.36 -15.65
C ASP A 61 -16.00 23.66 -15.26
N TYR A 62 -15.18 24.33 -14.44
CA TYR A 62 -13.94 23.74 -13.91
C TYR A 62 -14.20 22.58 -12.97
N GLU A 63 -15.19 22.70 -12.08
CA GLU A 63 -15.62 21.65 -11.17
C GLU A 63 -16.14 20.42 -11.94
N ASN A 64 -16.99 20.64 -12.95
CA ASN A 64 -17.48 19.58 -13.83
C ASN A 64 -16.34 18.85 -14.52
N LEU A 65 -15.43 19.57 -15.19
CA LEU A 65 -14.27 18.97 -15.86
C LEU A 65 -13.37 18.23 -14.87
N SER A 66 -13.11 18.80 -13.69
CA SER A 66 -12.32 18.16 -12.64
C SER A 66 -12.99 16.88 -12.13
N SER A 67 -14.31 16.85 -12.00
CA SER A 67 -15.06 15.68 -11.56
C SER A 67 -15.03 14.53 -12.58
N ILE A 68 -15.17 14.84 -13.88
CA ILE A 68 -15.07 13.86 -14.98
C ILE A 68 -13.64 13.33 -15.08
N LEU A 69 -12.67 14.25 -15.07
CA LEU A 69 -11.27 13.89 -15.21
C LEU A 69 -10.73 13.14 -14.00
N GLY A 70 -11.30 13.42 -12.82
CA GLY A 70 -11.20 12.73 -11.54
C GLY A 70 -9.87 12.02 -11.30
N VAL A 71 -9.13 12.41 -10.27
CA VAL A 71 -7.93 11.66 -9.90
C VAL A 71 -8.37 10.25 -9.47
N ASN A 72 -7.90 9.23 -10.19
CA ASN A 72 -8.07 7.85 -9.73
C ASN A 72 -7.23 7.71 -8.46
N ASN A 73 -7.88 7.79 -7.30
CA ASN A 73 -7.24 7.50 -6.04
C ASN A 73 -6.86 6.03 -6.02
N ARG A 74 -5.59 5.76 -6.33
CA ARG A 74 -5.02 4.44 -6.19
C ARG A 74 -5.07 4.09 -4.71
N LYS A 75 -5.59 2.92 -4.39
CA LYS A 75 -5.54 2.38 -3.03
C LYS A 75 -4.10 2.37 -2.52
N GLU A 76 -3.93 2.80 -1.29
CA GLU A 76 -2.64 2.88 -0.61
C GLU A 76 -2.42 1.60 0.18
N LYS A 77 -1.15 1.20 0.30
CA LYS A 77 -0.78 0.09 1.18
C LYS A 77 -0.91 0.54 2.62
N LEU A 78 -1.21 -0.40 3.50
CA LEU A 78 -1.27 -0.18 4.93
C LEU A 78 0.05 -0.60 5.55
N THR A 79 0.44 0.10 6.60
CA THR A 79 1.55 -0.27 7.49
C THR A 79 1.05 -0.23 8.93
N SER A 80 1.76 -0.92 9.82
CA SER A 80 1.42 -0.98 11.23
C SER A 80 2.63 -1.23 12.10
N TYR A 81 2.54 -0.78 13.34
CA TYR A 81 3.51 -1.02 14.40
C TYR A 81 2.78 -1.18 15.73
N THR A 82 3.46 -1.80 16.69
CA THR A 82 2.96 -2.01 18.04
C THR A 82 3.78 -1.16 18.99
N LEU A 83 3.13 -0.55 19.97
CA LEU A 83 3.76 0.16 21.07
C LEU A 83 3.59 -0.68 22.34
N ASP A 84 4.70 -1.16 22.90
CA ASP A 84 4.72 -1.71 24.26
C ASP A 84 4.65 -0.54 25.24
N THR A 85 3.51 -0.42 25.91
CA THR A 85 3.22 0.68 26.82
C THR A 85 2.09 0.31 27.78
N SER A 86 2.13 0.93 28.95
CA SER A 86 1.04 0.84 29.93
C SER A 86 -0.19 1.71 29.58
N LEU A 87 -0.07 2.56 28.56
CA LEU A 87 -1.11 3.50 28.12
C LEU A 87 -2.29 2.77 27.48
N LYS A 88 -3.49 3.26 27.79
CA LYS A 88 -4.75 2.79 27.21
C LYS A 88 -5.30 3.78 26.20
N VAL A 89 -6.27 3.35 25.39
CA VAL A 89 -6.94 4.22 24.42
C VAL A 89 -7.56 5.45 25.08
N SER A 90 -8.08 5.32 26.31
CA SER A 90 -8.56 6.47 27.10
C SER A 90 -7.48 7.53 27.35
N ASP A 91 -6.23 7.11 27.54
CA ASP A 91 -5.10 8.02 27.76
C ASP A 91 -4.65 8.68 26.45
N VAL A 92 -4.93 8.06 25.31
CA VAL A 92 -4.61 8.57 23.97
C VAL A 92 -5.61 9.64 23.50
N GLU A 93 -6.87 9.61 23.97
CA GLU A 93 -7.90 10.57 23.57
C GLU A 93 -7.49 12.05 23.79
N ASP A 94 -6.86 12.36 24.93
CA ASP A 94 -6.35 13.69 25.21
C ASP A 94 -5.22 14.09 24.26
N SER A 95 -4.37 13.13 23.88
CA SER A 95 -3.27 13.34 22.93
C SER A 95 -3.79 13.62 21.52
N ILE A 96 -4.88 12.95 21.14
CA ILE A 96 -5.53 13.15 19.83
C ILE A 96 -6.04 14.58 19.67
N LYS A 97 -6.51 15.24 20.73
CA LYS A 97 -6.96 16.63 20.62
C LYS A 97 -5.83 17.55 20.13
N LYS A 98 -4.61 17.40 20.66
CA LYS A 98 -3.43 18.17 20.23
C LYS A 98 -3.06 17.87 18.78
N ILE A 99 -3.13 16.60 18.38
CA ILE A 99 -2.80 16.16 17.03
C ILE A 99 -3.83 16.70 16.02
N LYS A 100 -5.11 16.71 16.37
CA LYS A 100 -6.15 17.28 15.52
C LYS A 100 -5.93 18.76 15.23
N GLU A 101 -5.58 19.55 16.25
CA GLU A 101 -5.29 20.97 16.08
C GLU A 101 -4.17 21.16 15.04
N LYS A 102 -3.09 20.39 15.14
CA LYS A 102 -2.00 20.42 14.15
C LYS A 102 -2.41 19.95 12.76
N ILE A 103 -3.21 18.88 12.63
CA ILE A 103 -3.70 18.40 11.33
C ILE A 103 -4.53 19.50 10.64
N VAL A 104 -5.36 20.21 11.41
CA VAL A 104 -6.17 21.33 10.91
C VAL A 104 -5.30 22.52 10.51
N ASP A 105 -4.27 22.83 11.30
CA ASP A 105 -3.31 23.89 10.95
C ASP A 105 -2.57 23.61 9.64
N GLN A 106 -2.28 22.33 9.36
CA GLN A 106 -1.71 21.85 8.10
C GLN A 106 -2.71 21.82 6.93
N GLY A 107 -3.95 22.29 7.12
CA GLY A 107 -4.97 22.42 6.08
C GLY A 107 -5.73 21.13 5.75
N ALA A 108 -5.67 20.12 6.61
CA ALA A 108 -6.44 18.88 6.49
C ALA A 108 -7.64 18.88 7.44
N THR A 109 -8.64 18.06 7.16
CA THR A 109 -9.76 17.83 8.09
C THR A 109 -9.61 16.46 8.74
N VAL A 110 -10.01 16.35 10.01
CA VAL A 110 -9.92 15.09 10.76
C VAL A 110 -11.18 14.89 11.59
N GLU A 111 -11.80 13.74 11.40
CA GLU A 111 -12.82 13.21 12.30
C GLU A 111 -12.18 12.10 13.15
N HIS A 112 -12.57 12.01 14.41
CA HIS A 112 -12.25 10.84 15.23
C HIS A 112 -13.51 10.12 15.64
N ARG A 113 -13.42 8.79 15.77
CA ARG A 113 -14.47 7.92 16.28
C ARG A 113 -13.87 6.94 17.27
N VAL A 114 -14.60 6.69 18.35
CA VAL A 114 -14.26 5.66 19.34
C VAL A 114 -15.14 4.45 19.05
N LEU A 115 -14.52 3.29 18.89
CA LEU A 115 -15.13 2.02 18.49
C LEU A 115 -14.80 0.95 19.55
N LYS A 116 -15.47 -0.21 19.45
CA LYS A 116 -15.25 -1.38 20.32
C LYS A 116 -15.29 -1.04 21.82
N ASP A 117 -16.36 -0.38 22.25
CA ASP A 117 -16.57 -0.02 23.67
C ASP A 117 -15.41 0.74 24.31
N GLY A 118 -14.71 1.58 23.54
CA GLY A 118 -13.60 2.40 24.05
C GLY A 118 -12.20 1.84 23.79
N LYS A 119 -12.07 0.68 23.13
CA LYS A 119 -10.77 0.01 22.90
C LYS A 119 -10.14 0.31 21.55
N LYS A 120 -10.80 1.09 20.70
CA LYS A 120 -10.28 1.43 19.38
C LYS A 120 -10.62 2.86 19.02
N ILE A 121 -9.65 3.59 18.49
CA ILE A 121 -9.86 4.91 17.88
C ILE A 121 -9.60 4.81 16.38
N GLU A 122 -10.44 5.48 15.63
CA GLU A 122 -10.29 5.70 14.20
C GLU A 122 -10.20 7.21 13.93
N LEU A 123 -9.11 7.64 13.29
CA LEU A 123 -8.92 9.00 12.79
C LEU A 123 -9.11 8.99 11.27
N ALA A 124 -10.25 9.51 10.81
CA ALA A 124 -10.53 9.72 9.40
C ALA A 124 -9.98 11.09 8.98
N ILE A 125 -8.92 11.09 8.19
CA ILE A 125 -8.17 12.28 7.79
C ILE A 125 -8.38 12.51 6.30
N THR A 126 -8.89 13.69 5.94
CA THR A 126 -9.02 14.12 4.55
C THR A 126 -8.05 15.27 4.28
N TYR A 127 -7.19 15.11 3.28
CA TYR A 127 -6.13 16.06 2.94
C TYR A 127 -5.97 16.20 1.43
N GLN A 128 -5.31 17.27 1.00
CA GLN A 128 -5.04 17.52 -0.41
C GLN A 128 -3.57 17.26 -0.73
N VAL A 129 -3.33 16.63 -1.87
CA VAL A 129 -1.98 16.43 -2.41
C VAL A 129 -1.88 17.17 -3.74
N LEU A 130 -0.85 18.02 -3.86
CA LEU A 130 -0.51 18.72 -5.08
C LEU A 130 0.50 17.91 -5.90
N ASN A 131 0.18 17.65 -7.16
CA ASN A 131 1.03 16.95 -8.10
C ASN A 131 1.17 17.74 -9.42
N LEU A 132 2.21 18.57 -9.49
CA LEU A 132 2.51 19.43 -10.64
C LEU A 132 2.87 18.67 -11.93
N SER A 133 3.05 17.35 -11.88
CA SER A 133 3.26 16.53 -13.09
C SER A 133 1.96 16.23 -13.84
N LYS A 134 0.81 16.53 -13.25
CA LYS A 134 -0.52 16.32 -13.85
C LYS A 134 -1.02 17.58 -14.54
N ASN A 135 -2.02 17.42 -15.42
CA ASN A 135 -2.73 18.57 -15.98
C ASN A 135 -3.46 19.35 -14.88
N ASP A 136 -3.80 20.60 -15.18
CA ASP A 136 -4.35 21.56 -14.21
C ASP A 136 -5.62 21.04 -13.48
N PHE A 137 -6.42 20.20 -14.13
CA PHE A 137 -7.65 19.61 -13.55
C PHE A 137 -7.41 18.39 -12.65
N GLN A 138 -6.18 17.87 -12.62
CA GLN A 138 -5.78 16.67 -11.87
C GLN A 138 -4.60 16.93 -10.93
N GLN A 139 -4.10 18.17 -10.86
CA GLN A 139 -2.98 18.54 -10.01
C GLN A 139 -3.32 18.43 -8.52
N VAL A 140 -4.55 18.76 -8.12
CA VAL A 140 -5.00 18.64 -6.74
C VAL A 140 -5.83 17.36 -6.60
N SER A 141 -5.35 16.43 -5.78
CA SER A 141 -6.13 15.24 -5.41
C SER A 141 -6.54 15.30 -3.94
N VAL A 142 -7.84 15.22 -3.68
CA VAL A 142 -8.36 14.98 -2.33
C VAL A 142 -8.12 13.52 -1.98
N ARG A 143 -7.52 13.26 -0.83
CA ARG A 143 -7.19 11.95 -0.29
C ARG A 143 -7.88 11.74 1.05
N ASP A 144 -8.48 10.58 1.20
CA ASP A 144 -9.02 10.10 2.46
C ASP A 144 -8.12 9.00 3.00
N ALA A 145 -7.75 9.10 4.28
CA ALA A 145 -6.93 8.14 4.98
C ALA A 145 -7.54 7.83 6.34
N ILE A 146 -7.30 6.61 6.82
CA ILE A 146 -7.75 6.15 8.13
C ILE A 146 -6.53 5.72 8.92
N LEU A 147 -6.26 6.39 10.04
CA LEU A 147 -5.31 5.94 11.06
C LEU A 147 -6.10 5.30 12.19
N THR A 148 -5.77 4.06 12.55
CA THR A 148 -6.41 3.36 13.67
C THR A 148 -5.44 3.11 14.80
N ILE A 149 -5.94 3.22 16.03
CA ILE A 149 -5.23 2.91 17.27
C ILE A 149 -6.12 1.88 18.01
N GLU A 150 -5.60 0.70 18.31
CA GLU A 150 -6.37 -0.40 18.94
C GLU A 150 -5.63 -0.91 20.17
N GLU A 151 -6.32 -1.09 21.30
CA GLU A 151 -5.72 -1.71 22.49
C GLU A 151 -5.42 -3.19 22.23
N THR A 152 -4.26 -3.61 22.70
CA THR A 152 -3.84 -5.02 22.77
C THR A 152 -3.52 -5.42 24.20
N ASP A 153 -3.15 -6.68 24.42
CA ASP A 153 -2.81 -7.17 25.76
C ASP A 153 -1.51 -6.55 26.30
N SER A 154 -0.59 -6.14 25.43
CA SER A 154 0.73 -5.59 25.75
C SER A 154 0.87 -4.08 25.46
N GLY A 155 -0.15 -3.42 24.91
CA GLY A 155 -0.11 -1.98 24.66
C GLY A 155 -1.06 -1.53 23.56
N LEU A 156 -0.53 -0.88 22.52
CA LEU A 156 -1.32 -0.25 21.45
C LEU A 156 -0.83 -0.66 20.06
N ASP A 157 -1.75 -1.09 19.19
CA ASP A 157 -1.48 -1.30 17.77
C ASP A 157 -1.92 -0.08 16.96
N ILE A 158 -1.00 0.48 16.18
CA ILE A 158 -1.27 1.60 15.28
C ILE A 158 -1.17 1.11 13.84
N GLN A 159 -2.12 1.51 13.00
CA GLN A 159 -2.14 1.19 11.58
C GLN A 159 -2.59 2.40 10.76
N HIS A 160 -1.91 2.68 9.66
CA HIS A 160 -2.26 3.76 8.73
C HIS A 160 -1.79 3.47 7.30
N PRO A 161 -2.28 4.21 6.29
CA PRO A 161 -1.71 4.16 4.95
C PRO A 161 -0.23 4.55 4.95
N GLN A 162 0.59 3.76 4.24
CA GLN A 162 2.02 4.01 4.07
C GLN A 162 2.23 5.14 3.07
N ASN A 163 2.21 6.37 3.57
CA ASN A 163 2.55 7.57 2.83
C ASN A 163 3.18 8.59 3.80
N LYS A 164 3.95 9.53 3.24
CA LYS A 164 4.70 10.51 4.03
C LYS A 164 3.83 11.32 4.99
N LYS A 165 2.66 11.78 4.54
CA LYS A 165 1.77 12.63 5.35
C LYS A 165 1.27 11.91 6.60
N LEU A 166 0.91 10.63 6.45
CA LEU A 166 0.40 9.82 7.54
C LEU A 166 1.52 9.33 8.44
N SER A 167 2.71 9.04 7.88
CA SER A 167 3.92 8.78 8.68
C SER A 167 4.28 9.97 9.56
N ASP A 168 4.33 11.20 9.01
CA ASP A 168 4.61 12.42 9.78
C ASP A 168 3.61 12.60 10.94
N ILE A 169 2.31 12.35 10.70
CA ILE A 169 1.26 12.41 11.73
C ILE A 169 1.44 11.31 12.79
N SER A 170 1.87 10.12 12.37
CA SER A 170 2.09 8.98 13.27
C SER A 170 3.31 9.20 14.16
N ASP A 171 4.39 9.77 13.62
CA ASP A 171 5.58 10.14 14.38
C ASP A 171 5.24 11.21 15.42
N GLU A 172 4.46 12.23 15.04
CA GLU A 172 3.97 13.23 15.98
C GLU A 172 3.06 12.65 17.07
N LEU A 173 2.29 11.60 16.76
CA LEU A 173 1.50 10.87 17.76
C LEU A 173 2.42 10.18 18.76
N ILE A 174 3.46 9.49 18.27
CA ILE A 174 4.45 8.81 19.12
C ILE A 174 5.14 9.81 20.05
N ASP A 175 5.62 10.95 19.54
CA ASP A 175 6.26 12.00 20.34
C ASP A 175 5.38 12.47 21.51
N VAL A 176 4.07 12.61 21.26
CA VAL A 176 3.12 13.02 22.30
C VAL A 176 2.90 11.90 23.32
N LEU A 177 2.91 10.63 22.90
CA LEU A 177 2.75 9.49 23.81
C LEU A 177 4.00 9.23 24.65
N GLU A 178 5.20 9.41 24.09
CA GLU A 178 6.47 9.33 24.83
C GLU A 178 6.56 10.36 25.97
N SER A 179 5.90 11.52 25.80
CA SER A 179 5.79 12.51 26.88
C SER A 179 4.97 12.04 28.08
N LYS A 180 4.10 11.04 27.89
CA LYS A 180 3.27 10.42 28.94
C LYS A 180 3.91 9.15 29.50
N ASP A 181 4.51 8.33 28.66
CA ASP A 181 5.22 7.11 29.04
C ASP A 181 6.63 7.10 28.41
N LYS A 182 7.64 7.34 29.23
CA LYS A 182 9.04 7.38 28.79
C LYS A 182 9.63 6.00 28.49
N ASN A 183 8.96 4.92 28.90
CA ASN A 183 9.40 3.55 28.67
C ASN A 183 8.75 2.94 27.42
N LEU A 184 7.98 3.74 26.68
CA LEU A 184 7.31 3.31 25.46
C LEU A 184 8.33 2.76 24.46
N GLN A 185 8.12 1.52 24.01
CA GLN A 185 8.95 0.89 22.98
C GLN A 185 8.12 0.67 21.71
N LYS A 186 8.69 0.99 20.56
CA LYS A 186 8.07 0.84 19.26
C LYS A 186 8.63 -0.40 18.58
N ASP A 187 7.76 -1.36 18.30
CA ASP A 187 8.09 -2.56 17.54
C ASP A 187 7.44 -2.50 16.17
N GLU A 188 8.26 -2.69 15.14
CA GLU A 188 7.83 -2.72 13.74
C GLU A 188 8.28 -4.02 13.07
N ILE A 189 7.58 -4.39 11.99
CA ILE A 189 8.01 -5.51 11.15
C ILE A 189 9.16 -5.02 10.27
N GLU A 190 10.37 -5.38 10.62
CA GLU A 190 11.59 -5.16 9.85
C GLU A 190 12.45 -6.43 9.81
N LEU A 191 13.30 -6.55 8.79
CA LEU A 191 14.23 -7.68 8.67
C LEU A 191 15.71 -7.26 8.80
N SER A 192 15.94 -6.08 9.36
CA SER A 192 17.26 -5.49 9.61
C SER A 192 18.19 -6.43 10.38
N ALA A 193 17.64 -7.19 11.35
CA ALA A 193 18.38 -8.15 12.17
C ALA A 193 18.83 -9.42 11.41
N PHE A 194 18.29 -9.68 10.21
CA PHE A 194 18.59 -10.88 9.42
C PHE A 194 19.55 -10.54 8.28
N GLU A 195 20.84 -10.81 8.47
CA GLU A 195 21.86 -10.51 7.45
C GLU A 195 21.84 -11.49 6.26
N LYS A 196 21.46 -12.76 6.50
CA LYS A 196 21.47 -13.79 5.46
C LYS A 196 20.30 -13.58 4.49
N PRO A 197 20.53 -13.48 3.16
CA PRO A 197 19.46 -13.35 2.17
C PRO A 197 18.38 -14.44 2.26
N LYS A 198 18.79 -15.67 2.61
CA LYS A 198 17.88 -16.81 2.78
C LYS A 198 16.85 -16.58 3.90
N ASP A 199 17.27 -16.01 5.02
CA ASP A 199 16.37 -15.77 6.15
C ASP A 199 15.35 -14.67 5.83
N ARG A 200 15.79 -13.64 5.09
CA ARG A 200 14.87 -12.62 4.55
C ARG A 200 13.81 -13.22 3.61
N CYS A 201 14.17 -14.23 2.81
CA CYS A 201 13.22 -14.96 1.96
C CYS A 201 12.22 -15.81 2.77
N LYS A 202 12.69 -16.50 3.82
CA LYS A 202 11.83 -17.34 4.71
C LYS A 202 10.67 -16.55 5.31
N PHE A 203 10.86 -15.26 5.62
CA PHE A 203 9.75 -14.40 6.07
C PHE A 203 8.55 -14.43 5.12
N PHE A 204 8.79 -14.29 3.80
CA PHE A 204 7.73 -14.29 2.80
C PHE A 204 7.12 -15.68 2.59
N GLU A 205 7.91 -16.75 2.76
CA GLU A 205 7.40 -18.13 2.75
C GLU A 205 6.41 -18.32 3.91
N PHE A 206 6.80 -18.00 5.14
CA PHE A 206 5.92 -18.07 6.30
C PHE A 206 4.68 -17.18 6.20
N LEU A 207 4.82 -16.00 5.61
CA LEU A 207 3.71 -15.05 5.43
C LEU A 207 2.71 -15.54 4.38
N THR A 208 3.17 -16.00 3.22
CA THR A 208 2.28 -16.43 2.12
C THR A 208 1.45 -17.66 2.50
N GLU A 209 2.00 -18.53 3.34
CA GLU A 209 1.32 -19.73 3.86
C GLU A 209 0.58 -19.49 5.18
N GLY A 210 0.83 -18.36 5.86
CA GLY A 210 0.37 -18.10 7.23
C GLY A 210 -0.94 -17.33 7.37
N VAL A 211 -1.53 -16.84 6.27
CA VAL A 211 -2.76 -16.03 6.34
C VAL A 211 -3.95 -16.90 6.75
N GLU A 212 -4.38 -16.76 8.00
CA GLU A 212 -5.45 -17.55 8.61
C GLU A 212 -6.73 -17.58 7.75
N GLY A 213 -7.24 -18.78 7.46
CA GLY A 213 -8.44 -18.98 6.64
C GLY A 213 -8.23 -18.78 5.14
N PHE A 214 -6.99 -18.61 4.68
CA PHE A 214 -6.64 -18.52 3.27
C PHE A 214 -5.54 -19.53 2.90
N ARG A 215 -5.70 -20.15 1.73
CA ARG A 215 -4.68 -21.02 1.16
C ARG A 215 -4.03 -20.34 -0.04
N CYS A 216 -2.71 -20.19 0.00
CA CYS A 216 -1.92 -19.75 -1.15
C CYS A 216 -2.12 -20.70 -2.33
N LYS A 217 -2.39 -20.15 -3.52
CA LYS A 217 -2.57 -20.90 -4.75
C LYS A 217 -1.48 -20.65 -5.76
N ASP A 218 -1.02 -19.41 -5.83
CA ASP A 218 -0.08 -19.00 -6.87
C ASP A 218 0.65 -17.73 -6.42
N VAL A 219 1.98 -17.74 -6.49
CA VAL A 219 2.79 -16.53 -6.36
C VAL A 219 3.03 -15.97 -7.76
N THR A 220 2.44 -14.81 -8.05
CA THR A 220 2.43 -14.25 -9.40
C THR A 220 3.60 -13.32 -9.66
N ASP A 221 4.03 -12.58 -8.64
CA ASP A 221 5.14 -11.63 -8.76
C ASP A 221 6.08 -11.78 -7.57
N THR A 222 7.37 -11.79 -7.84
CA THR A 222 8.41 -11.73 -6.82
C THR A 222 9.46 -10.72 -7.25
N TYR A 223 9.77 -9.77 -6.36
CA TYR A 223 10.82 -8.79 -6.57
C TYR A 223 11.94 -9.07 -5.62
N VAL A 224 13.15 -9.10 -6.17
CA VAL A 224 14.36 -9.42 -5.43
C VAL A 224 15.35 -8.28 -5.49
N PHE A 225 16.18 -8.17 -4.45
CA PHE A 225 17.18 -7.12 -4.29
C PHE A 225 18.52 -7.76 -3.91
N ASN A 226 19.61 -7.19 -4.42
CA ASN A 226 20.98 -7.56 -4.10
C ASN A 226 21.75 -6.31 -3.65
N PRO A 227 22.08 -6.20 -2.36
CA PRO A 227 22.80 -5.05 -1.84
C PRO A 227 24.17 -4.99 -2.52
N SER A 228 24.49 -3.81 -3.06
CA SER A 228 25.74 -3.63 -3.79
C SER A 228 26.93 -3.91 -2.89
N LYS A 229 27.83 -4.80 -3.31
CA LYS A 229 29.15 -4.87 -2.67
C LYS A 229 29.85 -3.54 -2.92
N LYS A 230 30.34 -2.87 -1.86
CA LYS A 230 31.16 -1.66 -2.02
C LYS A 230 32.31 -1.98 -2.97
N ILE A 231 32.25 -1.42 -4.19
CA ILE A 231 33.24 -1.64 -5.23
C ILE A 231 34.57 -1.14 -4.68
N THR A 232 35.47 -2.06 -4.35
CA THR A 232 36.84 -1.70 -3.98
C THR A 232 37.51 -1.25 -5.27
N SER A 233 37.83 0.04 -5.34
CA SER A 233 38.31 0.75 -6.52
C SER A 233 39.35 -0.03 -7.32
N GLY A 234 39.05 -0.39 -8.58
CA GLY A 234 40.07 -0.88 -9.51
C GLY A 234 39.59 -1.58 -10.78
N GLN A 235 38.42 -2.23 -10.79
CA GLN A 235 37.96 -2.95 -11.98
C GLN A 235 36.94 -2.12 -12.79
N LYS A 236 37.33 -1.74 -14.02
CA LYS A 236 36.57 -0.80 -14.86
C LYS A 236 35.31 -1.37 -15.54
N ASN A 237 34.90 -2.62 -15.30
CA ASN A 237 33.76 -3.26 -15.97
C ASN A 237 33.04 -4.31 -15.08
N GLU A 238 32.72 -4.00 -13.83
CA GLU A 238 31.89 -4.90 -13.00
C GLU A 238 30.40 -4.59 -13.24
N VAL A 239 29.66 -5.57 -13.77
CA VAL A 239 28.20 -5.47 -13.98
C VAL A 239 27.51 -5.94 -12.70
N HIS A 240 26.82 -5.03 -12.01
CA HIS A 240 26.02 -5.33 -10.81
C HIS A 240 24.54 -5.14 -11.10
N ILE A 241 23.73 -6.16 -10.80
CA ILE A 241 22.27 -6.07 -10.87
C ILE A 241 21.76 -5.84 -9.45
N THR A 242 21.26 -4.64 -9.17
CA THR A 242 20.75 -4.26 -7.84
C THR A 242 19.38 -4.86 -7.54
N SER A 243 18.51 -4.99 -8.54
CA SER A 243 17.19 -5.58 -8.35
C SER A 243 16.68 -6.26 -9.62
N ALA A 244 15.80 -7.24 -9.44
CA ALA A 244 15.11 -7.93 -10.51
C ALA A 244 13.66 -8.22 -10.09
N SER A 245 12.78 -8.43 -11.07
CA SER A 245 11.39 -8.83 -10.82
C SER A 245 10.99 -9.95 -11.76
N LEU A 246 10.40 -10.99 -11.20
CA LEU A 246 9.82 -12.12 -11.93
C LEU A 246 8.29 -12.02 -11.87
N LYS A 247 7.63 -12.23 -13.01
CA LYS A 247 6.17 -12.15 -13.13
C LYS A 247 5.66 -13.31 -13.98
N GLY A 248 4.65 -14.00 -13.50
CA GLY A 248 4.09 -15.16 -14.19
C GLY A 248 3.15 -15.97 -13.30
N THR A 249 3.19 -17.28 -13.50
CA THR A 249 2.46 -18.27 -12.70
C THR A 249 3.47 -19.18 -12.03
N GLY A 250 3.32 -19.43 -10.74
CA GLY A 250 4.20 -20.30 -9.94
C GLY A 250 5.61 -19.73 -9.81
N VAL A 251 5.78 -18.41 -9.71
CA VAL A 251 7.09 -17.76 -9.68
C VAL A 251 7.95 -18.28 -8.54
N ASN A 252 7.35 -18.59 -7.39
CA ASN A 252 8.03 -19.18 -6.23
C ASN A 252 8.64 -20.57 -6.51
N LEU A 253 8.19 -21.27 -7.55
CA LEU A 253 8.69 -22.60 -7.93
C LEU A 253 9.74 -22.54 -9.05
N SER A 254 9.91 -21.37 -9.68
CA SER A 254 10.79 -21.17 -10.83
C SER A 254 12.26 -21.38 -10.49
N ASP A 255 13.01 -21.99 -11.41
CA ASP A 255 14.46 -22.16 -11.24
C ASP A 255 15.18 -20.82 -11.38
N GLU A 256 14.61 -19.87 -12.11
CA GLU A 256 15.09 -18.49 -12.20
C GLU A 256 15.11 -17.79 -10.84
N LEU A 257 14.06 -17.94 -10.03
CA LEU A 257 14.03 -17.35 -8.69
C LEU A 257 15.07 -18.02 -7.77
N LYS A 258 15.17 -19.35 -7.81
CA LYS A 258 16.17 -20.09 -7.03
C LYS A 258 17.59 -19.64 -7.37
N ASN A 259 17.91 -19.52 -8.66
CA ASN A 259 19.21 -19.03 -9.13
C ASN A 259 19.51 -17.61 -8.61
N LEU A 260 18.51 -16.71 -8.55
CA LEU A 260 18.70 -15.38 -7.98
C LEU A 260 19.00 -15.45 -6.47
N HIS A 261 18.28 -16.29 -5.73
CA HIS A 261 18.56 -16.49 -4.30
C HIS A 261 19.94 -17.09 -4.04
N GLU A 262 20.40 -18.02 -4.89
CA GLU A 262 21.76 -18.57 -4.85
C GLU A 262 22.83 -17.51 -5.12
N GLN A 263 22.52 -16.52 -5.95
CA GLN A 263 23.38 -15.35 -6.23
C GLN A 263 23.37 -14.29 -5.11
N GLY A 264 22.64 -14.54 -4.02
CA GLY A 264 22.56 -13.65 -2.86
C GLY A 264 21.48 -12.57 -2.96
N PHE A 265 20.59 -12.64 -3.95
CA PHE A 265 19.39 -11.81 -3.95
C PHE A 265 18.43 -12.28 -2.86
N TYR A 266 17.72 -11.35 -2.22
CA TYR A 266 16.59 -11.67 -1.34
C TYR A 266 15.31 -11.02 -1.82
N THR A 267 14.19 -11.65 -1.47
CA THR A 267 12.85 -11.12 -1.77
C THR A 267 12.56 -9.91 -0.89
N TRP A 268 12.01 -8.84 -1.48
CA TRP A 268 11.55 -7.66 -0.75
C TRP A 268 10.09 -7.31 -1.03
N ARG A 269 9.48 -7.93 -2.06
CA ARG A 269 8.07 -7.75 -2.40
C ARG A 269 7.51 -9.00 -3.08
N VAL A 270 6.29 -9.35 -2.67
CA VAL A 270 5.55 -10.51 -3.19
C VAL A 270 4.12 -10.13 -3.50
N ILE A 271 3.61 -10.65 -4.63
CA ILE A 271 2.19 -10.63 -4.98
C ILE A 271 1.75 -12.08 -5.16
N TRP A 272 0.70 -12.49 -4.47
CA TRP A 272 0.19 -13.84 -4.55
C TRP A 272 -1.33 -13.88 -4.53
N LYS A 273 -1.85 -15.00 -5.01
CA LYS A 273 -3.27 -15.30 -5.07
C LYS A 273 -3.61 -16.39 -4.07
N ALA A 274 -4.71 -16.19 -3.36
CA ALA A 274 -5.20 -17.12 -2.34
C ALA A 274 -6.71 -17.33 -2.44
N VAL A 275 -7.18 -18.50 -2.00
CA VAL A 275 -8.62 -18.81 -1.86
C VAL A 275 -8.96 -19.00 -0.40
N LYS A 276 -10.21 -18.71 -0.01
CA LYS A 276 -10.66 -19.02 1.35
C LYS A 276 -10.63 -20.53 1.58
N GLU A 277 -10.11 -20.93 2.73
CA GLU A 277 -10.12 -22.33 3.13
C GLU A 277 -11.55 -22.84 3.32
N ASN A 278 -11.77 -24.12 3.04
CA ASN A 278 -13.06 -24.80 3.20
C ASN A 278 -14.23 -24.16 2.42
N ARG A 279 -13.92 -23.32 1.42
CA ARG A 279 -14.88 -22.73 0.48
C ARG A 279 -14.39 -22.97 -0.94
N ASP A 280 -14.75 -24.14 -1.44
CA ASP A 280 -14.40 -24.62 -2.76
C ASP A 280 -14.80 -23.66 -3.89
N SER A 281 -15.94 -22.97 -3.75
CA SER A 281 -16.43 -21.94 -4.67
C SER A 281 -15.94 -20.51 -4.37
N SER A 282 -14.91 -20.34 -3.54
CA SER A 282 -14.39 -19.03 -3.18
C SER A 282 -13.85 -18.27 -4.40
N ASP A 283 -14.04 -16.95 -4.38
CA ASP A 283 -13.26 -16.04 -5.21
C ASP A 283 -11.76 -16.20 -4.93
N LEU A 284 -10.95 -15.80 -5.90
CA LEU A 284 -9.49 -15.80 -5.81
C LEU A 284 -9.02 -14.40 -5.43
N TYR A 285 -8.49 -14.23 -4.24
CA TYR A 285 -8.05 -12.95 -3.70
C TYR A 285 -6.59 -12.70 -4.06
N GLU A 286 -6.24 -11.45 -4.35
CA GLU A 286 -4.87 -11.05 -4.66
C GLU A 286 -4.32 -10.15 -3.55
N PHE A 287 -3.22 -10.59 -2.95
CA PHE A 287 -2.53 -9.90 -1.87
C PHE A 287 -1.19 -9.38 -2.36
N GLU A 288 -0.76 -8.24 -1.83
CA GLU A 288 0.56 -7.67 -2.09
C GLU A 288 1.18 -7.20 -0.78
N VAL A 289 2.42 -7.59 -0.56
CA VAL A 289 3.23 -7.21 0.61
C VAL A 289 4.63 -6.80 0.16
N GLN A 290 5.25 -5.86 0.87
CA GLN A 290 6.61 -5.42 0.57
C GLN A 290 7.30 -4.75 1.75
N PHE A 291 8.61 -4.61 1.65
CA PHE A 291 9.40 -3.59 2.35
C PHE A 291 9.65 -2.42 1.40
N SER A 292 9.29 -1.19 1.82
CA SER A 292 9.48 -0.01 0.97
C SER A 292 10.94 0.46 0.93
N GLU A 293 11.76 0.05 1.90
CA GLU A 293 13.22 0.21 1.88
C GLU A 293 13.87 -1.18 1.73
N PRO A 294 14.14 -1.64 0.49
CA PRO A 294 14.63 -3.00 0.26
C PRO A 294 16.03 -3.27 0.81
N GLU A 295 16.88 -2.25 0.91
CA GLU A 295 18.27 -2.40 1.37
C GLU A 295 18.32 -2.80 2.86
N GLU A 296 17.60 -2.05 3.68
CA GLU A 296 17.48 -2.29 5.13
C GLU A 296 16.35 -3.27 5.48
N CYS A 297 15.45 -3.58 4.54
CA CYS A 297 14.21 -4.33 4.77
C CYS A 297 13.34 -3.71 5.86
N LYS A 298 13.11 -2.39 5.73
CA LYS A 298 12.25 -1.59 6.61
C LYS A 298 10.97 -1.16 5.89
N ASP A 299 10.08 -0.53 6.64
CA ASP A 299 8.84 0.02 6.12
C ASP A 299 7.95 -1.05 5.48
N PHE A 300 7.65 -2.11 6.25
CA PHE A 300 6.74 -3.16 5.82
C PHE A 300 5.35 -2.61 5.53
N SER A 301 4.76 -3.06 4.42
CA SER A 301 3.39 -2.71 4.07
C SER A 301 2.68 -3.77 3.27
N PHE A 302 1.35 -3.73 3.34
CA PHE A 302 0.47 -4.74 2.79
C PHE A 302 -0.81 -4.15 2.22
N ILE A 303 -1.43 -4.88 1.28
CA ILE A 303 -2.72 -4.51 0.69
C ILE A 303 -3.41 -5.72 0.09
N VAL A 304 -4.74 -5.77 0.24
CA VAL A 304 -5.61 -6.63 -0.58
C VAL A 304 -6.03 -5.88 -1.84
N LYS A 305 -5.59 -6.35 -3.00
CA LYS A 305 -5.80 -5.65 -4.29
C LYS A 305 -7.20 -5.84 -4.84
N GLY A 306 -7.89 -6.89 -4.41
CA GLY A 306 -9.23 -7.26 -4.83
C GLY A 306 -9.37 -8.76 -5.01
N SER A 307 -10.39 -9.19 -5.74
CA SER A 307 -10.61 -10.60 -6.05
C SER A 307 -11.03 -10.82 -7.50
N TYR A 308 -10.68 -12.00 -8.01
CA TYR A 308 -11.15 -12.54 -9.28
C TYR A 308 -12.36 -13.41 -9.00
N LYS A 309 -13.51 -13.03 -9.59
CA LYS A 309 -14.76 -13.75 -9.36
C LYS A 309 -14.70 -15.17 -9.86
N ARG A 310 -15.22 -16.10 -9.06
CA ARG A 310 -15.37 -17.50 -9.46
C ARG A 310 -16.28 -17.59 -10.70
N LYS A 311 -15.88 -18.40 -11.68
CA LYS A 311 -16.72 -18.74 -12.83
C LYS A 311 -17.66 -19.89 -12.49
N ASP A 312 -18.76 -19.98 -13.22
CA ASP A 312 -19.68 -21.12 -13.16
C ASP A 312 -19.02 -22.40 -13.72
N ASP A 313 -18.09 -22.24 -14.67
CA ASP A 313 -17.29 -23.30 -15.28
C ASP A 313 -15.82 -23.30 -14.79
N GLY A 314 -15.15 -24.44 -14.95
CA GLY A 314 -13.72 -24.60 -14.60
C GLY A 314 -13.46 -25.32 -13.27
N ILE A 315 -12.17 -25.64 -13.03
CA ILE A 315 -11.77 -26.49 -11.91
C ILE A 315 -11.83 -25.69 -10.61
N VAL A 316 -12.53 -26.25 -9.63
CA VAL A 316 -12.75 -25.68 -8.29
C VAL A 316 -11.41 -25.49 -7.58
N GLY A 317 -11.20 -24.28 -7.05
CA GLY A 317 -9.96 -23.96 -6.34
C GLY A 317 -8.71 -23.80 -7.21
N GLU A 318 -8.81 -23.82 -8.54
CA GLU A 318 -7.72 -23.45 -9.45
C GLU A 318 -7.90 -22.04 -10.02
N VAL A 319 -6.77 -21.38 -10.33
CA VAL A 319 -6.73 -20.05 -10.95
C VAL A 319 -7.50 -20.00 -12.28
N SER A 320 -7.54 -21.12 -13.01
CA SER A 320 -8.24 -21.28 -14.29
C SER A 320 -9.76 -21.10 -14.18
N GLY A 321 -10.34 -21.44 -13.02
CA GLY A 321 -11.77 -21.34 -12.72
C GLY A 321 -12.24 -19.97 -12.23
N HIS A 322 -11.43 -18.93 -12.42
CA HIS A 322 -11.78 -17.55 -12.06
C HIS A 322 -11.69 -16.61 -13.27
N ASN A 323 -12.37 -15.47 -13.17
CA ASN A 323 -12.32 -14.41 -14.18
C ASN A 323 -10.91 -13.83 -14.34
N VAL A 324 -10.60 -13.31 -15.53
CA VAL A 324 -9.29 -12.72 -15.83
C VAL A 324 -9.13 -11.33 -15.20
N ASN A 325 -10.23 -10.60 -15.06
CA ASN A 325 -10.22 -9.24 -14.54
C ASN A 325 -10.46 -9.22 -13.03
N ARG A 326 -9.60 -8.50 -12.30
CA ARG A 326 -9.75 -8.27 -10.87
C ARG A 326 -10.89 -7.30 -10.62
N THR A 327 -11.69 -7.59 -9.61
CA THR A 327 -12.78 -6.74 -9.12
C THR A 327 -12.48 -6.24 -7.71
N PRO A 328 -12.96 -5.04 -7.34
CA PRO A 328 -12.86 -4.57 -5.96
C PRO A 328 -13.68 -5.46 -5.02
N ILE A 329 -13.21 -5.58 -3.78
CA ILE A 329 -13.95 -6.21 -2.69
C ILE A 329 -14.61 -5.15 -1.82
N SER A 330 -15.57 -5.55 -0.97
CA SER A 330 -16.21 -4.62 -0.04
C SER A 330 -15.22 -4.11 1.01
N LEU A 331 -15.42 -2.89 1.51
CA LEU A 331 -14.55 -2.29 2.53
C LEU A 331 -14.49 -3.12 3.82
N ILE A 332 -15.62 -3.73 4.22
CA ILE A 332 -15.69 -4.59 5.41
C ILE A 332 -14.78 -5.82 5.23
N GLU A 333 -14.90 -6.50 4.10
CA GLU A 333 -14.09 -7.67 3.78
C GLU A 333 -12.62 -7.30 3.62
N GLU A 334 -12.31 -6.17 3.00
CA GLU A 334 -10.95 -5.65 2.86
C GLU A 334 -10.30 -5.41 4.22
N ASN A 335 -10.99 -4.71 5.13
CA ASN A 335 -10.50 -4.45 6.48
C ASN A 335 -10.26 -5.74 7.28
N GLN A 336 -11.14 -6.73 7.12
CA GLN A 336 -10.98 -8.04 7.76
C GLN A 336 -9.74 -8.77 7.23
N ILE A 337 -9.56 -8.84 5.92
CA ILE A 337 -8.43 -9.56 5.32
C ILE A 337 -7.11 -8.82 5.59
N ASN A 338 -7.08 -7.50 5.51
CA ASN A 338 -5.90 -6.70 5.87
C ASN A 338 -5.47 -6.97 7.33
N LYS A 339 -6.42 -7.11 8.26
CA LYS A 339 -6.11 -7.49 9.65
C LYS A 339 -5.49 -8.90 9.74
N LEU A 340 -5.95 -9.85 8.93
CA LEU A 340 -5.38 -11.21 8.87
C LEU A 340 -3.98 -11.22 8.28
N ILE A 341 -3.73 -10.44 7.22
CA ILE A 341 -2.38 -10.31 6.63
C ILE A 341 -1.42 -9.72 7.67
N ASN A 342 -1.84 -8.67 8.39
CA ASN A 342 -1.02 -8.06 9.43
C ASN A 342 -0.67 -9.04 10.55
N LYS A 343 -1.68 -9.74 11.08
CA LYS A 343 -1.49 -10.80 12.10
C LYS A 343 -0.53 -11.88 11.59
N SER A 344 -0.68 -12.30 10.34
CA SER A 344 0.21 -13.29 9.73
C SER A 344 1.65 -12.78 9.57
N ALA A 345 1.86 -11.48 9.37
CA ALA A 345 3.19 -10.90 9.26
C ALA A 345 3.91 -10.88 10.61
N TRP A 346 3.21 -10.55 11.69
CA TRP A 346 3.73 -10.70 13.06
C TRP A 346 4.05 -12.17 13.41
N SER A 347 3.17 -13.11 13.08
CA SER A 347 3.48 -14.53 13.28
C SER A 347 4.63 -15.02 12.38
N ALA A 348 4.83 -14.44 11.20
CA ALA A 348 5.93 -14.81 10.31
C ALA A 348 7.28 -14.34 10.86
N ILE A 349 7.36 -13.14 11.43
CA ILE A 349 8.61 -12.65 12.04
C ILE A 349 8.96 -13.45 13.31
N GLU A 350 7.98 -13.79 14.14
CA GLU A 350 8.18 -14.66 15.32
C GLU A 350 8.71 -16.05 14.92
N LYS A 351 8.11 -16.68 13.91
CA LYS A 351 8.59 -17.95 13.35
C LYS A 351 10.00 -17.84 12.81
N LEU A 352 10.34 -16.72 12.18
CA LEU A 352 11.68 -16.49 11.65
C LEU A 352 12.72 -16.40 12.76
N PHE A 353 12.43 -15.64 13.83
CA PHE A 353 13.30 -15.62 15.02
C PHE A 353 13.50 -17.01 15.62
N ALA A 354 12.42 -17.80 15.77
CA ALA A 354 12.51 -19.16 16.28
C ALA A 354 13.35 -20.09 15.39
N ALA A 355 13.18 -20.01 14.06
CA ALA A 355 13.94 -20.82 13.11
C ALA A 355 15.45 -20.48 13.11
N CYS A 356 15.79 -19.19 13.21
CA CYS A 356 17.19 -18.76 13.29
C CYS A 356 17.85 -19.16 14.62
N ALA A 357 17.10 -19.21 15.73
CA ALA A 357 17.61 -19.69 17.01
C ALA A 357 17.98 -21.19 16.95
N THR A 358 17.17 -22.02 16.28
CA THR A 358 17.45 -23.46 16.15
C THR A 358 18.62 -23.79 15.23
N GLU A 359 18.90 -22.98 14.20
CA GLU A 359 20.07 -23.18 13.32
C GLU A 359 21.40 -22.75 13.98
N GLY A 360 21.35 -21.96 15.05
CA GLY A 360 22.52 -21.56 15.83
C GLY A 360 23.10 -22.67 16.70
N ASP A 361 22.25 -23.55 17.24
CA ASP A 361 22.65 -24.63 18.16
C ASP A 361 23.32 -25.82 17.44
N GLU A 362 23.02 -26.08 16.15
CA GLU A 362 23.66 -27.17 15.41
C GLU A 362 25.11 -26.87 14.98
N ASN A 363 25.52 -25.60 14.97
CA ASN A 363 26.87 -25.19 14.57
C ASN A 363 27.89 -25.15 15.74
N ASP A 364 27.45 -25.14 17.01
CA ASP A 364 28.39 -25.18 18.17
C ASP A 364 28.85 -26.60 18.55
N ASP A 365 28.16 -27.63 18.06
CA ASP A 365 28.54 -29.04 18.27
C ASP A 365 29.55 -29.57 17.24
N THR A 366 29.72 -28.89 16.11
CA THR A 366 30.69 -29.29 15.06
C THR A 366 32.09 -28.70 15.25
N GLU A 367 32.26 -27.60 16.00
CA GLU A 367 33.59 -27.05 16.30
C GLU A 367 34.31 -27.75 17.47
N LYS A 368 33.62 -28.54 18.30
CA LYS A 368 34.24 -29.28 19.43
C LYS A 368 34.84 -30.65 19.07
N GLN A 369 34.67 -31.15 17.84
CA GLN A 369 35.18 -32.48 17.44
C GLN A 369 36.47 -32.48 16.60
N VAL A 370 37.07 -31.33 16.26
CA VAL A 370 38.26 -31.29 15.37
C VAL A 370 39.60 -31.08 16.12
N VAL A 371 39.62 -31.17 17.45
CA VAL A 371 40.88 -31.12 18.23
C VAL A 371 41.03 -32.37 19.10
N SER A 372 41.10 -33.54 18.47
CA SER A 372 41.82 -34.70 19.04
C SER A 372 42.23 -35.68 17.93
N ALA A 373 43.42 -35.46 17.37
CA ALA A 373 44.22 -36.47 16.69
C ALA A 373 45.71 -36.22 16.96
#